data_AF-A0A2N2N4V4-F1
#
_entry.id   AF-A0A2N2N4V4-F1
#
_cell.length_a   1.000
_cell.length_b   1.000
_cell.length_c   1.000
_cell.angle_alpha   90.00
_cell.angle_beta   90.00
_cell.angle_gamma   90.00
#
_symmetry.space_group_name_H-M   'P 1'
#
loop_
_entity.id
_entity.type
_entity.pdbx_description
1 polymer ?
#
loop_
_entity_poly.entity_id
_entity_poly.type
_entity_poly.pdbx_seq_one_letter_code
_entity_poly.pdbx_strand_id
1 'polypeptide(L)'
;MQSYSCPSEFWNYGPREKPEKEAIDIAIEKLKTNWVSVVGSKLAEITAPVCFTGKKSRRLLVSANFATNPPWLTWSKKSAGEEGKVFTMFCQNINETIFPLEIDHIDFIDSKNLKEE
;
A
#
# COMPACT_ATOMS: atom_id res chain seq x y z
N MET A 1 -40.42 -6.73 -13.67
CA MET A 1 -39.30 -5.77 -13.76
C MET A 1 -38.77 -5.58 -12.36
N GLN A 2 -37.55 -6.03 -12.06
CA GLN A 2 -36.93 -5.79 -10.76
C GLN A 2 -36.39 -4.37 -10.75
N SER A 3 -36.91 -3.53 -9.86
CA SER A 3 -36.41 -2.18 -9.63
C SER A 3 -35.08 -2.29 -8.90
N TYR A 4 -33.98 -2.04 -9.60
CA TYR A 4 -32.68 -1.90 -8.95
C TYR A 4 -32.67 -0.56 -8.21
N SER A 5 -32.78 -0.59 -6.89
CA SER A 5 -32.43 0.54 -6.05
C SER A 5 -30.92 0.68 -6.10
N CYS A 6 -30.41 1.70 -6.80
CA CYS A 6 -29.00 2.04 -6.77
C CYS A 6 -28.62 2.42 -5.33
N PRO A 7 -27.66 1.72 -4.67
CA PRO A 7 -27.16 2.13 -3.37
C PRO A 7 -26.21 3.32 -3.56
N SER A 8 -26.74 4.48 -3.96
CA SER A 8 -25.95 5.68 -4.24
C SER A 8 -25.61 6.48 -2.98
N GLU A 9 -26.25 6.20 -1.84
CA GLU A 9 -26.10 7.00 -0.61
C GLU A 9 -24.82 6.69 0.19
N PHE A 10 -24.08 5.61 -0.13
CA PHE A 10 -22.87 5.22 0.61
C PHE A 10 -21.55 5.53 -0.10
N TRP A 11 -21.60 6.05 -1.34
CA TRP A 11 -20.38 6.37 -2.08
C TRP A 11 -19.93 7.80 -1.75
N ASN A 12 -18.87 7.91 -0.96
CA ASN A 12 -18.23 9.20 -0.70
C ASN A 12 -17.42 9.65 -1.93
N TYR A 13 -18.11 10.24 -2.90
CA TYR A 13 -17.53 10.82 -4.13
C TYR A 13 -16.78 12.14 -3.88
N GLY A 14 -16.72 12.63 -2.64
CA GLY A 14 -15.99 13.83 -2.30
C GLY A 14 -14.51 13.72 -2.71
N PRO A 15 -13.95 14.68 -3.47
CA PRO A 15 -12.54 14.68 -3.78
C PRO A 15 -11.77 14.83 -2.47
N ARG A 16 -11.19 13.72 -2.00
CA ARG A 16 -10.41 13.74 -0.77
C ARG A 16 -9.14 14.56 -0.99
N GLU A 17 -8.89 15.50 -0.09
CA GLU A 17 -7.78 16.43 -0.15
C GLU A 17 -6.43 15.72 0.03
N LYS A 18 -5.38 16.36 -0.48
CA LYS A 18 -4.01 15.90 -0.23
C LYS A 18 -3.69 16.17 1.25
N PRO A 19 -3.21 15.17 2.01
CA PRO A 19 -2.79 15.39 3.38
C PRO A 19 -1.66 16.42 3.46
N GLU A 20 -1.54 17.09 4.60
CA GLU A 20 -0.41 17.98 4.87
C GLU A 20 0.91 17.21 4.85
N LYS A 21 1.99 17.91 4.50
CA LYS A 21 3.32 17.29 4.37
C LYS A 21 3.76 16.61 5.67
N GLU A 22 3.54 17.27 6.81
CA GLU A 22 3.88 16.72 8.13
C GLU A 22 3.15 15.41 8.41
N ALA A 23 1.87 15.31 8.05
CA ALA A 23 1.10 14.08 8.21
C ALA A 23 1.64 12.93 7.34
N ILE A 24 2.14 13.24 6.14
CA ILE A 24 2.78 12.27 5.24
C ILE A 24 4.12 11.80 5.82
N ASP A 25 4.92 12.73 6.32
CA ASP A 25 6.24 12.45 6.91
C ASP A 25 6.10 11.61 8.19
N ILE A 26 5.12 11.90 9.05
CA ILE A 26 4.79 11.08 10.21
C ILE A 26 4.34 9.68 9.78
N ALA A 27 3.49 9.58 8.76
CA ALA A 27 2.97 8.29 8.28
C ALA A 27 4.08 7.40 7.71
N ILE A 28 5.03 7.96 6.94
CA ILE A 28 6.11 7.16 6.36
C ILE A 28 7.09 6.69 7.44
N GLU A 29 7.42 7.54 8.41
CA GLU A 29 8.28 7.15 9.54
C GLU A 29 7.60 6.11 10.43
N LYS A 30 6.29 6.21 10.63
CA LYS A 30 5.51 5.19 11.34
C LYS A 30 5.55 3.84 10.61
N LEU A 31 5.44 3.82 9.28
CA LEU A 31 5.56 2.61 8.48
C LEU A 31 6.96 2.01 8.58
N LYS A 32 8.02 2.81 8.42
CA LYS A 32 9.40 2.34 8.52
C LYS A 32 9.69 1.74 9.89
N THR A 33 9.28 2.42 10.96
CA THR A 33 9.51 1.99 12.35
C THR A 33 8.79 0.69 12.68
N ASN A 34 7.55 0.51 12.17
CA ASN A 34 6.71 -0.62 12.53
C ASN A 34 6.66 -1.70 11.44
N TRP A 35 7.47 -1.61 10.38
CA TRP A 35 7.28 -2.39 9.15
C TRP A 35 7.17 -3.90 9.40
N VAL A 36 8.07 -4.45 10.21
CA VAL A 36 8.06 -5.87 10.61
C VAL A 36 6.74 -6.27 11.25
N SER A 37 6.15 -5.41 12.09
CA SER A 37 4.85 -5.66 12.72
C SER A 37 3.68 -5.52 11.74
N VAL A 38 3.82 -4.68 10.70
CA VAL A 38 2.76 -4.45 9.70
C VAL A 38 2.66 -5.61 8.72
N VAL A 39 3.80 -6.08 8.21
CA VAL A 39 3.86 -7.03 7.08
C VAL A 39 4.36 -8.42 7.47
N GLY A 40 4.90 -8.56 8.68
CA GLY A 40 5.54 -9.79 9.17
C GLY A 40 7.00 -9.92 8.71
N SER A 41 7.80 -10.65 9.48
CA SER A 41 9.26 -10.74 9.31
C SER A 41 9.68 -11.16 7.90
N LYS A 42 9.02 -12.17 7.32
CA LYS A 42 9.36 -12.68 5.97
C LYS A 42 9.23 -11.61 4.89
N LEU A 43 8.19 -10.79 4.94
CA LEU A 43 7.98 -9.71 3.98
C LEU A 43 8.89 -8.53 4.29
N ALA A 44 9.12 -8.22 5.56
CA ALA A 44 10.01 -7.12 5.96
C ALA A 44 11.48 -7.37 5.61
N GLU A 45 11.90 -8.63 5.48
CA GLU A 45 13.25 -8.98 4.99
C GLU A 45 13.47 -8.65 3.51
N ILE A 46 12.40 -8.67 2.72
CA ILE A 46 12.48 -8.48 1.27
C ILE A 46 11.77 -7.22 0.79
N THR A 47 11.14 -6.45 1.68
CA THR A 47 10.45 -5.21 1.35
C THR A 47 10.71 -4.13 2.38
N ALA A 48 10.72 -2.86 1.96
CA ALA A 48 10.76 -1.71 2.85
C ALA A 48 9.97 -0.53 2.26
N PRO A 49 9.27 0.27 3.08
CA PRO A 49 8.53 1.42 2.61
C PRO A 49 9.51 2.56 2.32
N VAL A 50 9.36 3.21 1.16
CA VAL A 50 10.26 4.28 0.70
C VAL A 50 9.63 5.64 0.95
N CYS A 51 8.51 5.93 0.26
CA CYS A 51 7.82 7.21 0.35
C CYS A 51 6.39 7.13 -0.21
N PHE A 52 5.58 8.15 0.06
CA PHE A 52 4.30 8.36 -0.62
C PHE A 52 4.49 9.19 -1.88
N THR A 53 3.80 8.80 -2.95
CA THR A 53 3.87 9.41 -4.28
C THR A 53 2.48 9.71 -4.84
N GLY A 54 2.45 10.33 -6.01
CA GLY A 54 1.22 10.72 -6.71
C GLY A 54 0.63 12.04 -6.21
N LYS A 55 -0.27 12.62 -7.01
CA LYS A 55 -0.85 13.96 -6.75
C LYS A 55 -1.54 14.08 -5.39
N LYS A 56 -2.14 12.98 -4.91
CA LYS A 56 -2.88 12.91 -3.63
C LYS A 56 -2.08 12.25 -2.50
N SER A 57 -0.82 11.84 -2.74
CA SER A 57 0.00 11.10 -1.77
C SER A 57 -0.63 9.81 -1.23
N ARG A 58 -1.33 9.07 -2.11
CA ARG A 58 -2.04 7.80 -1.78
C ARG A 58 -1.44 6.58 -2.48
N ARG A 59 -0.25 6.76 -3.06
CA ARG A 59 0.51 5.70 -3.70
C ARG A 59 1.75 5.45 -2.86
N LEU A 60 1.85 4.30 -2.22
CA LEU A 60 3.03 3.95 -1.45
C LEU A 60 4.07 3.32 -2.38
N LEU A 61 5.29 3.84 -2.35
CA LEU A 61 6.43 3.22 -3.00
C LEU A 61 7.12 2.28 -2.01
N VAL A 62 7.26 1.01 -2.39
CA VAL A 62 7.89 -0.03 -1.59
C VAL A 62 9.09 -0.56 -2.37
N SER A 63 10.27 -0.51 -1.75
CA SER A 63 11.42 -1.24 -2.28
C SER A 63 11.21 -2.72 -2.03
N ALA A 64 11.44 -3.58 -3.02
CA ALA A 64 11.36 -5.02 -2.87
C ALA A 64 12.52 -5.73 -3.54
N ASN A 65 12.90 -6.89 -3.01
CA ASN A 65 13.89 -7.75 -3.63
C ASN A 65 13.25 -8.61 -4.73
N PHE A 66 13.44 -8.19 -5.99
CA PHE A 66 12.85 -8.87 -7.14
C PHE A 66 13.50 -10.22 -7.47
N ALA A 67 14.61 -10.58 -6.80
CA ALA A 67 15.16 -11.95 -6.87
C ALA A 67 14.27 -12.98 -6.15
N THR A 68 13.28 -12.51 -5.38
CA THR A 68 12.30 -13.34 -4.69
C THR A 68 10.90 -13.04 -5.20
N ASN A 69 10.05 -14.06 -5.24
CA ASN A 69 8.63 -13.86 -5.53
C ASN A 69 7.89 -13.50 -4.24
N PRO A 70 6.93 -12.57 -4.29
CA PRO A 70 6.10 -12.27 -3.14
C PRO A 70 5.16 -13.43 -2.84
N PRO A 71 4.55 -13.48 -1.64
CA PRO A 71 3.50 -14.43 -1.28
C PRO A 71 2.29 -14.40 -2.23
N TRP A 72 2.08 -13.29 -2.94
CA TRP A 72 1.04 -13.12 -3.96
C TRP A 72 1.53 -13.39 -5.40
N LEU A 73 2.59 -14.19 -5.56
CA LEU A 73 3.19 -14.69 -6.81
C LEU A 73 4.00 -13.68 -7.63
N THR A 74 3.46 -12.50 -7.93
CA THR A 74 4.16 -11.51 -8.78
C THR A 74 4.07 -10.10 -8.22
N TRP A 75 5.12 -9.30 -8.39
CA TRP A 75 5.16 -7.90 -7.95
C TRP A 75 4.24 -6.97 -8.76
N SER A 76 3.85 -7.36 -9.98
CA SER A 76 3.12 -6.49 -10.91
C SER A 76 1.63 -6.84 -11.09
N LYS A 77 1.20 -8.03 -10.65
CA LYS A 77 -0.19 -8.48 -10.82
C LYS A 77 -0.73 -9.11 -9.55
N LYS A 78 -1.94 -8.71 -9.17
CA LYS A 78 -2.74 -9.39 -8.14
C LYS A 78 -3.25 -10.71 -8.73
N SER A 79 -3.05 -11.82 -8.02
CA SER A 79 -3.63 -13.11 -8.37
C SER A 79 -5.10 -13.19 -7.96
N ALA A 80 -5.89 -13.97 -8.69
CA ALA A 80 -7.34 -14.14 -8.43
C ALA A 80 -7.65 -15.14 -7.29
N GLY A 81 -6.62 -15.82 -6.75
CA GLY A 81 -6.74 -16.88 -5.74
C GLY A 81 -6.54 -16.40 -4.30
N GLU A 82 -6.27 -17.35 -3.41
CA GLU A 82 -5.98 -17.07 -1.99
C GLU A 82 -4.73 -16.20 -1.80
N GLU A 83 -3.79 -16.31 -2.72
CA GLU A 83 -2.57 -15.51 -2.77
C GLU A 83 -2.91 -14.01 -2.96
N GLY A 84 -4.01 -13.70 -3.65
CA GLY A 84 -4.53 -12.33 -3.79
C GLY A 84 -5.15 -11.78 -2.51
N LYS A 85 -5.62 -12.64 -1.60
CA LYS A 85 -6.07 -12.24 -0.26
C LYS A 85 -4.88 -11.77 0.59
N VAL A 86 -3.72 -12.40 0.44
CA VAL A 86 -2.49 -11.98 1.15
C VAL A 86 -2.10 -10.56 0.76
N PHE A 87 -2.16 -10.21 -0.52
CA PHE A 87 -1.94 -8.83 -0.96
C PHE A 87 -3.00 -7.86 -0.40
N THR A 88 -4.26 -8.30 -0.29
CA THR A 88 -5.34 -7.48 0.27
C THR A 88 -5.12 -7.22 1.76
N MET A 89 -4.72 -8.23 2.53
CA MET A 89 -4.34 -8.09 3.94
C MET A 89 -3.11 -7.20 4.12
N PHE A 90 -2.13 -7.32 3.22
CA PHE A 90 -0.96 -6.44 3.20
C PHE A 90 -1.37 -4.96 3.06
N CYS A 91 -2.23 -4.63 2.10
CA CYS A 91 -2.75 -3.27 1.94
C CYS A 91 -3.57 -2.80 3.15
N GLN A 92 -4.39 -3.69 3.71
CA GLN A 92 -5.21 -3.38 4.87
C GLN A 92 -4.36 -3.03 6.10
N ASN A 93 -3.35 -3.84 6.43
CA ASN A 93 -2.46 -3.60 7.57
C ASN A 93 -1.72 -2.26 7.43
N ILE A 94 -1.29 -1.92 6.21
CA ILE A 94 -0.67 -0.62 5.93
C ILE A 94 -1.65 0.52 6.21
N ASN A 95 -2.87 0.44 5.67
CA ASN A 95 -3.91 1.45 5.89
C ASN A 95 -4.30 1.60 7.37
N GLU A 96 -4.43 0.50 8.11
CA GLU A 96 -4.69 0.53 9.56
C GLU A 96 -3.56 1.23 10.31
N THR A 97 -2.31 1.06 9.87
CA THR A 97 -1.14 1.68 10.51
C THR A 97 -1.10 3.19 10.29
N ILE A 98 -1.44 3.65 9.09
CA ILE A 98 -1.32 5.08 8.71
C ILE A 98 -2.62 5.88 8.85
N PHE A 99 -3.71 5.25 9.30
CA PHE A 99 -4.97 5.93 9.58
C PHE A 99 -4.74 7.19 10.43
N PRO A 100 -5.28 8.37 10.04
CA PRO A 100 -6.38 8.59 9.08
C PRO A 100 -5.98 8.68 7.60
N LEU A 101 -4.70 8.53 7.25
CA LEU A 101 -4.29 8.45 5.84
C LEU A 101 -4.70 7.10 5.25
N GLU A 102 -4.78 7.04 3.93
CA GLU A 102 -5.10 5.83 3.18
C GLU A 102 -4.29 5.78 1.89
N ILE A 103 -3.82 4.58 1.56
CA ILE A 103 -3.26 4.23 0.27
C ILE A 103 -4.30 3.54 -0.59
N ASP A 104 -4.37 3.95 -1.84
CA ASP A 104 -5.17 3.30 -2.87
C ASP A 104 -4.32 2.35 -3.71
N HIS A 105 -3.00 2.62 -3.81
CA HIS A 105 -2.07 1.92 -4.69
C HIS A 105 -0.71 1.68 -4.02
N ILE A 106 -0.06 0.59 -4.40
CA ILE A 106 1.31 0.27 -4.00
C ILE A 106 2.13 -0.01 -5.25
N ASP A 107 3.29 0.63 -5.36
CA ASP A 107 4.30 0.30 -6.35
C ASP A 107 5.46 -0.42 -5.71
N PHE A 108 5.97 -1.43 -6.41
CA PHE A 108 7.20 -2.09 -6.04
C PHE A 108 8.32 -1.66 -6.97
N ILE A 109 9.43 -1.21 -6.38
CA ILE A 109 10.69 -0.95 -7.10
C ILE A 109 11.77 -1.91 -6.63
N ASP A 110 12.66 -2.30 -7.51
CA ASP A 110 13.74 -3.21 -7.15
C ASP A 110 14.74 -2.52 -6.21
N SER A 111 14.95 -3.13 -5.04
CA SER A 111 15.96 -2.74 -4.06
C SER A 111 17.36 -2.52 -4.65
N LYS A 112 17.72 -3.21 -5.73
CA LYS A 112 19.02 -3.03 -6.40
C LYS A 112 19.13 -1.73 -7.18
N ASN A 113 18.00 -1.15 -7.60
CA ASN A 113 17.93 0.12 -8.32
C ASN A 113 17.81 1.32 -7.37
N LEU A 114 17.79 1.10 -6.05
CA LEU A 114 17.86 2.15 -5.03
C LEU A 114 19.30 2.56 -4.67
N LYS A 115 20.30 2.15 -5.48
CA LYS A 115 21.67 2.61 -5.30
C LYS A 115 21.73 4.12 -5.57
N GLU A 116 21.98 4.81 -4.46
CA GLU A 116 22.32 6.22 -4.26
C GLU A 116 22.96 6.91 -5.49
N GLU A 117 22.35 8.02 -5.92
CA GLU A 117 23.10 9.18 -6.41
C GLU A 117 23.72 9.92 -5.22
#